data_AF-S0G874-F1
#
_entry.id   AF-S0G874-F1
#
_cell.length_a   1.000
_cell.length_b   1.000
_cell.length_c   1.000
_cell.angle_alpha   90.00
_cell.angle_beta   90.00
_cell.angle_gamma   90.00
#
_symmetry.space_group_name_H-M   'P 1'
#
loop_
_entity.id
_entity.type
_entity.pdbx_description
1 polymer ?
#
loop_
_entity_poly.entity_id
_entity_poly.type
_entity_poly.pdbx_seq_one_letter_code
_entity_poly.pdbx_strand_id
1 'polypeptide(L)'
;MTKDAPVKTVPDYNLTGFRLDALLERHRERIIREWRDRLFKEVSDNYAARNPDELGKTTARAYDAFFHVLAENDYTAINRFINEITSIRLESGFPLDDVQKAFELFRILIVPVLVEESPKACLCRHIEQVNTCLAYTIHRFSNHFQKMHETCLKEYADRLEQDVAARTAQLKESEHKYKTLVEEISDGYLVLEGERIAFVNPAFCQMHGIDVPEEILMTSFLSLVHQPFQGITKEKITK
;
A
#
# COMPACT_ATOMS: atom_id res chain seq x y z
N MET A 1 -16.05 -21.25 4.86
CA MET A 1 -16.18 -22.57 4.20
C MET A 1 -14.80 -23.18 4.13
N THR A 2 -14.57 -24.12 5.04
CA THR A 2 -13.34 -24.91 5.24
C THR A 2 -13.14 -25.84 4.07
N LYS A 3 -12.05 -25.67 3.31
CA LYS A 3 -11.62 -26.61 2.28
C LYS A 3 -10.26 -27.20 2.66
N ASP A 4 -10.31 -28.52 2.87
CA ASP A 4 -9.32 -29.51 2.49
C ASP A 4 -7.92 -29.37 3.10
N ALA A 5 -7.82 -29.79 4.37
CA ALA A 5 -6.57 -30.36 4.86
C ALA A 5 -6.28 -31.65 4.07
N PRO A 6 -5.09 -31.82 3.47
CA PRO A 6 -4.80 -32.99 2.68
C PRO A 6 -4.78 -34.24 3.56
N VAL A 7 -5.49 -35.25 3.08
CA VAL A 7 -5.63 -36.60 3.64
C VAL A 7 -4.26 -37.18 3.96
N LYS A 8 -4.09 -37.62 5.22
CA LYS A 8 -2.95 -38.39 5.70
C LYS A 8 -2.72 -39.62 4.82
N THR A 9 -1.67 -39.59 4.02
CA THR A 9 -1.01 -40.81 3.55
C THR A 9 0.35 -40.86 4.25
N VAL A 10 0.42 -41.70 5.28
CA VAL A 10 1.69 -42.10 5.89
C VAL A 10 2.03 -43.47 5.31
N PRO A 11 3.05 -43.58 4.45
CA PRO A 11 3.73 -44.86 4.26
C PRO A 11 5.17 -44.81 4.77
N ASP A 12 5.47 -45.87 5.53
CA ASP A 12 6.75 -46.45 5.95
C ASP A 12 7.80 -45.55 6.60
N TYR A 13 7.78 -45.58 7.95
CA TYR A 13 8.96 -45.34 8.76
C TYR A 13 9.89 -46.56 8.66
N ASN A 14 11.20 -46.32 8.45
CA ASN A 14 12.32 -47.23 8.76
C ASN A 14 12.73 -48.31 7.74
N LEU A 15 12.97 -47.98 6.47
CA LEU A 15 13.79 -48.86 5.61
C LEU A 15 15.30 -48.53 5.63
N THR A 16 15.70 -47.36 6.15
CA THR A 16 17.12 -46.92 6.12
C THR A 16 17.71 -46.51 7.47
N GLY A 17 16.91 -46.41 8.53
CA GLY A 17 17.35 -45.86 9.83
C GLY A 17 17.80 -44.40 9.78
N PHE A 18 17.61 -43.73 8.64
CA PHE A 18 18.02 -42.36 8.41
C PHE A 18 17.07 -41.39 9.12
N ARG A 19 17.65 -40.41 9.79
CA ARG A 19 16.96 -39.41 10.60
C ARG A 19 17.15 -38.02 10.00
N LEU A 20 16.13 -37.54 9.30
CA LEU A 20 16.14 -36.22 8.66
C LEU A 20 16.34 -35.11 9.71
N ASP A 21 15.68 -35.22 10.86
CA ASP A 21 15.84 -34.32 11.99
C ASP A 21 17.30 -34.23 12.48
N ALA A 22 17.99 -35.37 12.61
CA ALA A 22 19.40 -35.39 13.00
C ALA A 22 20.32 -34.74 11.94
N LEU A 23 20.02 -34.93 10.65
CA LEU A 23 20.72 -34.24 9.57
C LEU A 23 20.51 -32.73 9.66
N LEU A 24 19.26 -32.27 9.79
CA LEU A 24 18.95 -30.84 9.89
C LEU A 24 19.68 -30.22 11.08
N GLU A 25 19.61 -30.84 12.26
CA GLU A 25 20.29 -30.35 13.46
C GLU A 25 21.81 -30.21 13.26
N ARG A 26 22.45 -31.21 12.63
CA ARG A 26 23.89 -31.16 12.35
C ARG A 26 24.29 -30.00 11.43
N HIS A 27 23.46 -29.66 10.45
CA HIS A 27 23.76 -28.61 9.48
C HIS A 27 23.20 -27.24 9.84
N ARG A 28 22.41 -27.14 10.91
CA ARG A 28 21.76 -25.91 11.39
C ARG A 28 22.68 -24.70 11.40
N GLU A 29 23.77 -24.79 12.16
CA GLU A 29 24.71 -23.68 12.35
C GLU A 29 25.40 -23.25 11.05
N ARG A 30 25.72 -24.21 10.17
CA ARG A 30 26.33 -23.90 8.87
C ARG A 30 25.34 -23.21 7.95
N ILE A 31 24.12 -23.76 7.83
CA ILE A 31 23.08 -23.22 6.94
C ILE A 31 22.66 -21.82 7.39
N ILE A 32 22.44 -21.59 8.69
CA ILE A 32 22.05 -20.27 9.20
C ILE A 32 23.11 -19.21 8.86
N ARG A 33 24.41 -19.53 9.05
CA ARG A 33 25.49 -18.61 8.71
C ARG A 33 25.55 -18.31 7.22
N GLU A 34 25.56 -19.34 6.37
CA GLU A 34 25.59 -19.16 4.91
C GLU A 34 24.36 -18.40 4.42
N TRP A 35 23.18 -18.69 4.97
CA TRP A 35 21.95 -18.01 4.61
C TRP A 35 22.02 -16.52 4.97
N ARG A 36 22.40 -16.19 6.21
CA ARG A 36 22.59 -14.80 6.62
C ARG A 36 23.58 -14.06 5.72
N ASP A 37 24.71 -14.69 5.41
CA ASP A 37 25.74 -14.06 4.59
C ASP A 37 25.27 -13.80 3.15
N ARG A 38 24.46 -14.71 2.59
CA ARG A 38 23.83 -14.52 1.28
C ARG A 38 22.73 -13.47 1.29
N LEU A 39 21.93 -13.39 2.36
CA LEU A 39 20.95 -12.31 2.51
C LEU A 39 21.62 -10.94 2.43
N PHE A 40 22.78 -10.79 3.07
CA PHE A 40 23.53 -9.55 3.08
C PHE A 40 24.15 -9.18 1.72
N LYS A 41 24.49 -10.18 0.89
CA LYS A 41 25.30 -9.99 -0.33
C LYS A 41 24.53 -10.14 -1.63
N GLU A 42 23.48 -10.96 -1.65
CA GLU A 42 22.92 -11.52 -2.89
C GLU A 42 21.44 -11.16 -3.11
N VAL A 43 20.71 -10.68 -2.09
CA VAL A 43 19.25 -10.47 -2.21
C VAL A 43 18.90 -9.05 -2.62
N SER A 44 19.16 -8.07 -1.76
CA SER A 44 18.84 -6.66 -2.03
C SER A 44 19.53 -5.71 -1.05
N ASP A 45 19.58 -4.43 -1.42
CA ASP A 45 20.09 -3.35 -0.55
C ASP A 45 19.30 -3.26 0.76
N ASN A 46 18.01 -3.61 0.74
CA ASN A 46 17.16 -3.64 1.93
C ASN A 46 17.71 -4.63 2.96
N TYR A 47 18.15 -5.82 2.53
CA TYR A 47 18.77 -6.81 3.42
C TYR A 47 20.22 -6.43 3.79
N ALA A 48 20.98 -5.86 2.87
CA ALA A 48 22.34 -5.39 3.13
C ALA A 48 22.39 -4.27 4.19
N ALA A 49 21.34 -3.44 4.28
CA ALA A 49 21.23 -2.37 5.26
C ALA A 49 20.76 -2.83 6.66
N ARG A 50 20.38 -4.10 6.85
CA ARG A 50 19.86 -4.59 8.13
C ARG A 50 20.97 -4.80 9.16
N ASN A 51 20.57 -4.72 10.43
CA ASN A 51 21.47 -5.05 11.54
C ASN A 51 21.86 -6.55 11.47
N PRO A 52 23.16 -6.89 11.43
CA PRO A 52 23.62 -8.28 11.36
C PRO A 52 23.10 -9.19 12.49
N ASP A 53 22.95 -8.66 13.71
CA ASP A 53 22.44 -9.42 14.86
C ASP A 53 20.94 -9.73 14.73
N GLU A 54 20.18 -8.75 14.25
CA GLU A 54 18.76 -8.91 13.96
C GLU A 54 18.56 -9.93 12.83
N LEU A 55 19.33 -9.82 11.76
CA LEU A 55 19.29 -10.74 10.64
C LEU A 55 19.65 -12.16 11.08
N GLY A 56 20.72 -12.33 11.86
CA GLY A 56 21.10 -13.63 12.42
C GLY A 56 19.98 -14.27 13.25
N LYS A 57 19.32 -13.50 14.12
CA LYS A 57 18.17 -13.99 14.91
C LYS A 57 16.99 -14.39 14.03
N THR A 58 16.63 -13.57 13.04
CA THR A 58 15.50 -13.86 12.16
C THR A 58 15.77 -15.06 11.24
N THR A 59 16.99 -15.19 10.70
CA THR A 59 17.40 -16.36 9.90
C THR A 59 17.43 -17.65 10.74
N ALA A 60 17.92 -17.60 11.98
CA ALA A 60 17.90 -18.75 12.87
C ALA A 60 16.46 -19.20 13.18
N ARG A 61 15.57 -18.26 13.49
CA ARG A 61 14.15 -18.56 13.72
C ARG A 61 13.45 -19.10 12.47
N ALA A 62 13.80 -18.58 11.29
CA ALA A 62 13.29 -19.09 10.02
C ALA A 62 13.72 -20.55 9.80
N TYR A 63 14.99 -20.85 10.08
CA TYR A 63 15.53 -22.20 10.01
C TYR A 63 14.82 -23.14 10.98
N ASP A 64 14.68 -22.75 12.25
CA ASP A 64 14.00 -23.56 13.27
C ASP A 64 12.53 -23.81 12.90
N ALA A 65 11.86 -22.82 12.33
CA ALA A 65 10.51 -22.97 11.82
C ALA A 65 10.44 -23.96 10.64
N PHE A 66 11.40 -23.92 9.72
CA PHE A 66 11.50 -24.91 8.64
C PHE A 66 11.84 -26.30 9.16
N PHE A 67 12.66 -26.41 10.20
CA PHE A 67 12.95 -27.68 10.85
C PHE A 67 11.66 -28.37 11.30
N HIS A 68 10.78 -27.68 12.02
CA HIS A 68 9.50 -28.25 12.48
C HIS A 68 8.61 -28.69 11.31
N VAL A 69 8.59 -27.95 10.21
CA VAL A 69 7.82 -28.37 9.03
C VAL A 69 8.42 -29.61 8.37
N LEU A 70 9.73 -29.67 8.21
CA LEU A 70 10.38 -30.77 7.50
C LEU A 70 10.45 -32.06 8.32
N ALA A 71 10.78 -31.94 9.61
CA ALA A 71 10.95 -33.07 10.52
C ALA A 71 9.61 -33.57 11.10
N GLU A 72 8.70 -32.65 11.43
CA GLU A 72 7.50 -32.97 12.22
C GLU A 72 6.19 -32.73 11.43
N ASN A 73 6.28 -32.12 10.25
CA ASN A 73 5.12 -31.66 9.47
C ASN A 73 4.21 -30.69 10.26
N ASP A 74 4.79 -29.94 11.20
CA ASP A 74 4.11 -28.91 11.99
C ASP A 74 4.36 -27.51 11.40
N TYR A 75 3.28 -26.88 10.93
CA TYR A 75 3.30 -25.55 10.35
C TYR A 75 3.10 -24.43 11.39
N THR A 76 2.95 -24.77 12.67
CA THR A 76 2.68 -23.79 13.74
C THR A 76 3.80 -22.77 13.87
N ALA A 77 5.05 -23.24 13.93
CA ALA A 77 6.22 -22.39 14.08
C ALA A 77 6.41 -21.46 12.88
N ILE A 78 6.29 -21.99 11.65
CA ILE A 78 6.44 -21.19 10.43
C ILE A 78 5.32 -20.16 10.28
N ASN A 79 4.08 -20.50 10.63
CA ASN A 79 2.97 -19.56 10.58
C ASN A 79 3.16 -18.39 11.54
N ARG A 80 3.61 -18.68 12.77
CA ARG A 80 3.94 -17.63 13.74
C ARG A 80 5.05 -16.73 13.21
N PHE A 81 6.11 -17.35 12.68
CA PHE A 81 7.24 -16.61 12.14
C PHE A 81 6.86 -15.74 10.94
N ILE A 82 6.06 -16.25 9.99
CA ILE A 82 5.56 -15.50 8.83
C ILE A 82 4.80 -14.26 9.28
N ASN A 83 3.91 -14.38 10.28
CA ASN A 83 3.16 -13.23 10.79
C ASN A 83 4.08 -12.15 11.35
N GLU A 84 5.09 -12.55 12.13
CA GLU A 84 6.04 -11.60 12.73
C GLU A 84 6.96 -10.96 11.68
N ILE A 85 7.57 -11.75 10.80
CA ILE A 85 8.51 -11.25 9.80
C ILE A 85 7.81 -10.37 8.75
N THR A 86 6.52 -10.63 8.48
CA THR A 86 5.69 -9.77 7.62
C THR A 86 5.59 -8.36 8.18
N SER A 87 5.40 -8.20 9.48
CA SER A 87 5.36 -6.86 10.10
C SER A 87 6.74 -6.18 10.04
N ILE A 88 7.80 -6.92 10.35
CA ILE A 88 9.16 -6.34 10.37
C ILE A 88 9.68 -6.00 8.96
N ARG A 89 9.23 -6.73 7.93
CA ARG A 89 9.72 -6.56 6.55
C ARG A 89 8.69 -5.84 5.68
N LEU A 90 7.53 -6.44 5.42
CA LEU A 90 6.55 -5.93 4.45
C LEU A 90 5.88 -4.64 4.93
N GLU A 91 5.45 -4.57 6.19
CA GLU A 91 4.87 -3.31 6.73
C GLU A 91 5.93 -2.20 6.86
N SER A 92 7.21 -2.57 6.96
CA SER A 92 8.34 -1.62 6.91
C SER A 92 8.77 -1.26 5.48
N GLY A 93 7.99 -1.65 4.46
CA GLY A 93 8.21 -1.28 3.06
C GLY A 93 9.14 -2.19 2.27
N PHE A 94 9.49 -3.38 2.77
CA PHE A 94 10.25 -4.34 1.96
C PHE A 94 9.41 -4.79 0.76
N PRO A 95 10.01 -4.86 -0.44
CA PRO A 95 9.40 -5.53 -1.57
C PRO A 95 9.04 -6.99 -1.24
N LEU A 96 7.90 -7.46 -1.73
CA LEU A 96 7.48 -8.86 -1.54
C LEU A 96 8.51 -9.83 -2.15
N ASP A 97 9.09 -9.47 -3.30
CA ASP A 97 10.06 -10.32 -3.99
C ASP A 97 11.36 -10.46 -3.21
N ASP A 98 11.81 -9.43 -2.49
CA ASP A 98 12.95 -9.50 -1.58
C ASP A 98 12.72 -10.58 -0.51
N VAL A 99 11.55 -10.54 0.14
CA VAL A 99 11.21 -11.51 1.18
C VAL A 99 11.06 -12.92 0.61
N GLN A 100 10.48 -13.08 -0.58
CA GLN A 100 10.37 -14.40 -1.22
C GLN A 100 11.74 -14.97 -1.59
N LYS A 101 12.60 -14.19 -2.26
CA LYS A 101 13.99 -14.58 -2.59
C LYS A 101 14.77 -14.98 -1.35
N ALA A 102 14.60 -14.24 -0.26
CA ALA A 102 15.26 -14.53 1.00
C ALA A 102 14.94 -15.96 1.50
N PHE A 103 13.70 -16.42 1.39
CA PHE A 103 13.33 -17.78 1.79
C PHE A 103 13.70 -18.84 0.75
N GLU A 104 13.76 -18.50 -0.54
CA GLU A 104 14.24 -19.42 -1.58
C GLU A 104 15.72 -19.79 -1.41
N LEU A 105 16.54 -18.92 -0.80
CA LEU A 105 17.93 -19.24 -0.45
C LEU A 105 18.03 -20.50 0.42
N PHE A 106 17.06 -20.76 1.30
CA PHE A 106 17.03 -21.98 2.10
C PHE A 106 17.09 -23.24 1.21
N ARG A 107 16.33 -23.26 0.10
CA ARG A 107 16.36 -24.36 -0.88
C ARG A 107 17.75 -24.60 -1.43
N ILE A 108 18.42 -23.51 -1.81
CA ILE A 108 19.76 -23.54 -2.41
C ILE A 108 20.78 -24.12 -1.43
N LEU A 109 20.57 -23.92 -0.12
CA LEU A 109 21.46 -24.40 0.93
C LEU A 109 21.15 -25.83 1.37
N ILE A 110 19.86 -26.21 1.50
CA ILE A 110 19.49 -27.51 2.04
C ILE A 110 19.51 -28.63 1.01
N VAL A 111 19.16 -28.36 -0.26
CA VAL A 111 19.08 -29.41 -1.30
C VAL A 111 20.43 -30.09 -1.54
N PRO A 112 21.58 -29.39 -1.63
CA PRO A 112 22.87 -30.05 -1.76
C PRO A 112 23.17 -31.01 -0.60
N VAL A 113 22.84 -30.61 0.64
CA VAL A 113 23.03 -31.45 1.84
C VAL A 113 22.17 -32.70 1.78
N LEU A 114 20.91 -32.55 1.36
CA LEU A 114 20.02 -33.70 1.19
C LEU A 114 20.56 -34.66 0.12
N VAL A 115 21.02 -34.15 -1.03
CA VAL A 115 21.57 -34.96 -2.12
C VAL A 115 22.82 -35.72 -1.69
N GLU A 116 23.68 -35.10 -0.89
CA GLU A 116 24.93 -35.70 -0.42
C GLU A 116 24.71 -36.80 0.63
N GLU A 117 23.80 -36.57 1.58
CA GLU A 117 23.73 -37.40 2.79
C GLU A 117 22.43 -38.22 2.93
N SER A 118 21.37 -37.89 2.19
CA SER A 118 20.13 -38.69 2.24
C SER A 118 20.26 -39.96 1.41
N PRO A 119 19.78 -41.11 1.90
CA PRO A 119 19.63 -42.30 1.09
C PRO A 119 18.77 -42.04 -0.15
N LYS A 120 19.17 -42.60 -1.30
CA LYS A 120 18.44 -42.45 -2.58
C LYS A 120 16.95 -42.81 -2.47
N ALA A 121 16.62 -43.78 -1.61
CA ALA A 121 15.25 -44.24 -1.39
C ALA A 121 14.31 -43.17 -0.79
N CYS A 122 14.84 -42.19 -0.04
CA CYS A 122 14.05 -41.14 0.60
C CYS A 122 14.39 -39.71 0.09
N LEU A 123 15.43 -39.56 -0.74
CA LEU A 123 15.87 -38.26 -1.25
C LEU A 123 14.75 -37.49 -1.97
N CYS A 124 14.03 -38.14 -2.89
CA CYS A 124 12.93 -37.48 -3.62
C CYS A 124 11.87 -36.94 -2.65
N ARG A 125 11.50 -37.73 -1.63
CA ARG A 125 10.56 -37.31 -0.59
C ARG A 125 11.06 -36.11 0.19
N HIS A 126 12.34 -36.08 0.60
CA HIS A 126 12.88 -34.94 1.33
C HIS A 126 12.91 -33.66 0.48
N ILE A 127 13.25 -33.77 -0.80
CA ILE A 127 13.21 -32.64 -1.74
C ILE A 127 11.77 -32.14 -1.94
N GLU A 128 10.81 -33.06 -2.09
CA GLU A 128 9.38 -32.72 -2.16
C GLU A 128 8.91 -31.99 -0.90
N GLN A 129 9.30 -32.44 0.29
CA GLN A 129 8.97 -31.76 1.55
C GLN A 129 9.51 -30.33 1.59
N VAL A 130 10.75 -30.10 1.14
CA VAL A 130 11.32 -28.75 1.04
C VAL A 130 10.53 -27.89 0.05
N ASN A 131 10.19 -28.43 -1.13
CA ASN A 131 9.44 -27.69 -2.13
C ASN A 131 8.02 -27.35 -1.66
N THR A 132 7.32 -28.29 -1.04
CA THR A 132 5.99 -28.05 -0.46
C THR A 132 6.04 -26.98 0.62
N CYS A 133 7.03 -27.05 1.51
CA CYS A 133 7.21 -26.08 2.59
C CYS A 133 7.49 -24.66 2.05
N LEU A 134 8.35 -24.53 1.04
CA LEU A 134 8.65 -23.24 0.41
C LEU A 134 7.48 -22.69 -0.38
N ALA A 135 6.79 -23.53 -1.15
CA ALA A 135 5.59 -23.12 -1.89
C ALA A 135 4.52 -22.60 -0.93
N TYR A 136 4.29 -23.29 0.19
CA TYR A 136 3.40 -22.84 1.25
C TYR A 136 3.81 -21.46 1.79
N THR A 137 5.08 -21.29 2.14
CA THR A 137 5.61 -20.04 2.70
C THR A 137 5.47 -18.87 1.72
N ILE A 138 5.81 -19.07 0.44
CA ILE A 138 5.65 -18.08 -0.63
C ILE A 138 4.18 -17.66 -0.79
N HIS A 139 3.26 -18.64 -0.82
CA HIS A 139 1.82 -18.34 -0.93
C HIS A 139 1.32 -17.54 0.27
N ARG A 140 1.80 -17.84 1.47
CA ARG A 140 1.44 -17.10 2.68
C ARG A 140 1.93 -15.66 2.64
N PHE A 141 3.16 -15.40 2.20
CA PHE A 141 3.63 -14.03 2.01
C PHE A 141 2.82 -13.26 0.97
N SER A 142 2.51 -13.89 -0.17
CA SER A 142 1.67 -13.27 -1.20
C SER A 142 0.29 -12.90 -0.65
N ASN A 143 -0.36 -13.80 0.08
CA ASN A 143 -1.68 -13.54 0.67
C ASN A 143 -1.64 -12.40 1.70
N HIS A 144 -0.60 -12.35 2.54
CA HIS A 144 -0.42 -11.24 3.48
C HIS A 144 -0.23 -9.91 2.77
N PHE A 145 0.63 -9.88 1.74
CA PHE A 145 0.90 -8.67 0.97
C PHE A 145 -0.35 -8.17 0.24
N GLN A 146 -1.11 -9.07 -0.39
CA GLN A 146 -2.38 -8.74 -1.05
C GLN A 146 -3.37 -8.12 -0.05
N LYS A 147 -3.58 -8.76 1.11
CA LYS A 147 -4.48 -8.25 2.14
C LYS A 147 -4.06 -6.88 2.69
N MET A 148 -2.76 -6.67 2.86
CA MET A 148 -2.21 -5.38 3.28
C MET A 148 -2.50 -4.30 2.23
N HIS A 149 -2.31 -4.60 0.94
CA HIS A 149 -2.60 -3.67 -0.14
C HIS A 149 -4.08 -3.35 -0.27
N GLU A 150 -4.96 -4.35 -0.19
CA GLU A 150 -6.41 -4.18 -0.19
C GLU A 150 -6.88 -3.27 0.95
N THR A 151 -6.35 -3.48 2.15
CA THR A 151 -6.69 -2.67 3.34
C THR A 151 -6.23 -1.23 3.16
N CYS A 152 -4.98 -1.03 2.74
CA CYS A 152 -4.40 0.30 2.50
C CYS A 152 -5.17 1.08 1.42
N LEU A 153 -5.51 0.43 0.30
CA LEU A 153 -6.29 1.05 -0.77
C LEU A 153 -7.67 1.49 -0.28
N LYS A 154 -8.34 0.64 0.52
CA LYS A 154 -9.64 0.98 1.10
C LYS A 154 -9.55 2.19 2.03
N GLU A 155 -8.58 2.20 2.95
CA GLU A 155 -8.37 3.33 3.86
C GLU A 155 -8.00 4.63 3.14
N TYR A 156 -7.29 4.53 2.01
CA TYR A 156 -6.98 5.68 1.18
C TYR A 156 -8.21 6.21 0.47
N ALA A 157 -9.05 5.33 -0.09
CA ALA A 157 -10.31 5.70 -0.73
C ALA A 157 -11.25 6.39 0.27
N ASP A 158 -11.43 5.82 1.46
CA ASP A 158 -12.27 6.38 2.51
C ASP A 158 -11.80 7.78 2.93
N ARG A 159 -10.48 7.98 3.07
CA ARG A 159 -9.90 9.29 3.38
C ARG A 159 -10.11 10.30 2.25
N LEU A 160 -9.93 9.88 1.00
CA LEU A 160 -10.12 10.74 -0.16
C LEU A 160 -11.58 11.21 -0.26
N GLU A 161 -12.54 10.31 -0.04
CA GLU A 161 -13.96 10.65 -0.01
C GLU A 161 -14.29 11.67 1.08
N GLN A 162 -13.74 11.49 2.29
CA GLN A 162 -13.90 12.44 3.40
C GLN A 162 -13.31 13.81 3.07
N ASP A 163 -12.10 13.86 2.50
CA ASP A 163 -11.44 15.11 2.13
C ASP A 163 -12.20 15.85 1.03
N VAL A 164 -12.70 15.12 0.02
CA VAL A 164 -13.53 15.70 -1.06
C VAL A 164 -14.84 16.25 -0.49
N ALA A 165 -15.52 15.50 0.38
CA ALA A 165 -16.75 15.94 1.01
C ALA A 165 -16.54 17.19 1.87
N ALA A 166 -15.49 17.21 2.69
CA ALA A 166 -15.14 18.34 3.54
C ALA A 166 -14.80 19.60 2.71
N ARG A 167 -13.98 19.46 1.66
CA ARG A 167 -13.65 20.58 0.76
C ARG A 167 -14.87 21.09 0.01
N THR A 168 -15.74 20.19 -0.45
CA THR A 168 -16.99 20.57 -1.13
C THR A 168 -17.92 21.33 -0.20
N ALA A 169 -18.03 20.91 1.06
CA ALA A 169 -18.82 21.62 2.07
C ALA A 169 -18.22 23.01 2.38
N GLN A 170 -16.91 23.10 2.56
CA GLN A 170 -16.21 24.37 2.80
C GLN A 170 -16.37 25.34 1.62
N LEU A 171 -16.26 24.85 0.38
CA LEU A 171 -16.49 25.67 -0.82
C LEU A 171 -17.91 26.22 -0.83
N LYS A 172 -18.92 25.35 -0.67
CA LYS A 172 -20.32 25.78 -0.61
C LYS A 172 -20.59 26.78 0.51
N GLU A 173 -20.02 26.58 1.69
CA GLU A 173 -20.16 27.52 2.81
C GLU A 173 -19.49 28.87 2.49
N SER A 174 -18.31 28.86 1.86
CA SER A 174 -17.61 30.08 1.46
C SER A 174 -18.36 30.84 0.36
N GLU A 175 -18.92 30.14 -0.62
CA GLU A 175 -19.77 30.71 -1.68
C GLU A 175 -21.03 31.33 -1.07
N HIS A 176 -21.68 30.64 -0.13
CA HIS A 176 -22.85 31.17 0.55
C HIS A 176 -22.52 32.42 1.38
N LYS A 177 -21.44 32.39 2.18
CA LYS A 177 -20.99 33.56 2.95
C LYS A 177 -20.67 34.74 2.05
N TYR A 178 -19.95 34.50 0.95
CA TYR A 178 -19.65 35.55 -0.02
C TYR A 178 -20.92 36.15 -0.62
N LYS A 179 -21.86 35.29 -1.05
CA LYS A 179 -23.15 35.72 -1.60
C LYS A 179 -23.94 36.58 -0.60
N THR A 180 -24.08 36.12 0.64
CA THR A 180 -24.76 36.88 1.70
C THR A 180 -24.09 38.23 1.95
N LEU A 181 -22.75 38.27 2.04
CA LEU A 181 -22.02 39.52 2.24
C LEU A 181 -22.27 40.52 1.12
N VAL A 182 -22.17 40.12 -0.16
CA VAL A 182 -22.41 41.06 -1.28
C VAL A 182 -23.87 41.50 -1.38
N GLU A 183 -24.82 40.66 -0.98
CA GLU A 183 -26.24 40.99 -0.97
C GLU A 183 -26.62 41.96 0.17
N GLU A 184 -25.94 41.89 1.32
CA GLU A 184 -26.25 42.69 2.52
C GLU A 184 -25.52 44.03 2.61
N ILE A 185 -24.42 44.24 1.87
CA ILE A 185 -23.72 45.53 1.88
C ILE A 185 -24.57 46.65 1.28
N SER A 186 -24.45 47.84 1.87
CA SER A 186 -25.15 49.03 1.42
C SER A 186 -24.56 49.64 0.14
N ASP A 187 -23.34 49.25 -0.24
CA ASP A 187 -22.67 49.73 -1.45
C ASP A 187 -23.13 48.93 -2.67
N GLY A 188 -23.27 49.61 -3.81
CA GLY A 188 -23.55 48.94 -5.08
C GLY A 188 -22.38 48.04 -5.48
N TYR A 189 -22.66 46.74 -5.63
CA TYR A 189 -21.70 45.74 -6.07
C TYR A 189 -22.15 45.12 -7.39
N LEU A 190 -21.22 45.01 -8.34
CA LEU A 190 -21.46 44.39 -9.63
C LEU A 190 -20.25 43.58 -10.08
N VAL A 191 -20.49 42.52 -10.86
CA VAL A 191 -19.45 41.72 -11.51
C VAL A 191 -19.58 41.90 -13.01
N LEU A 192 -18.46 42.13 -13.69
CA LEU A 192 -18.40 42.22 -15.14
C LEU A 192 -17.76 40.95 -15.74
N GLU A 193 -18.35 40.44 -16.82
CA GLU A 193 -17.72 39.44 -17.69
C GLU A 193 -17.42 40.12 -19.04
N GLY A 194 -16.18 40.57 -19.18
CA GLY A 194 -15.81 41.51 -20.24
C GLY A 194 -16.52 42.86 -20.05
N GLU A 195 -17.28 43.31 -21.06
CA GLU A 195 -18.05 44.55 -20.98
C GLU A 195 -19.48 44.37 -20.44
N ARG A 196 -19.91 43.13 -20.19
CA ARG A 196 -21.28 42.79 -19.80
C ARG A 196 -21.41 42.63 -18.29
N ILE A 197 -22.54 43.09 -17.75
CA ILE A 197 -22.88 42.91 -16.34
C ILE A 197 -23.32 41.46 -16.10
N ALA A 198 -22.55 40.71 -15.31
CA ALA A 198 -22.81 39.32 -14.96
C ALA A 198 -23.58 39.16 -13.64
N PHE A 199 -23.43 40.12 -12.72
CA PHE A 199 -24.12 40.14 -11.44
C PHE A 199 -24.25 41.57 -10.93
N VAL A 200 -25.33 41.86 -10.21
CA VAL A 200 -25.55 43.09 -9.42
C VAL A 200 -26.18 42.71 -8.08
N ASN A 201 -25.80 43.40 -7.00
CA ASN A 201 -26.45 43.24 -5.71
C ASN A 201 -27.71 44.12 -5.57
N PRO A 202 -28.56 43.89 -4.55
CA PRO A 202 -29.77 44.69 -4.35
C PRO A 202 -29.51 46.18 -4.14
N ALA A 203 -28.43 46.55 -3.45
CA ALA A 203 -28.06 47.95 -3.21
C ALA A 203 -27.79 48.69 -4.54
N PHE A 204 -27.10 48.06 -5.50
CA PHE A 204 -26.89 48.63 -6.83
C PHE A 204 -28.21 48.90 -7.54
N CYS A 205 -29.13 47.94 -7.53
CA CYS A 205 -30.45 48.10 -8.15
C CYS A 205 -31.23 49.26 -7.51
N GLN A 206 -31.25 49.35 -6.18
CA GLN A 206 -31.92 50.44 -5.46
C GLN A 206 -31.32 51.82 -5.77
N MET A 207 -29.99 51.94 -5.81
CA MET A 207 -29.30 53.20 -6.14
C MET A 207 -29.59 53.67 -7.57
N HIS A 208 -29.72 52.73 -8.51
CA HIS A 208 -29.91 53.00 -9.93
C HIS A 208 -31.38 52.98 -10.37
N GLY A 209 -32.34 52.73 -9.46
CA GLY A 209 -33.77 52.68 -9.76
C GLY A 209 -34.18 51.52 -10.66
N ILE A 210 -33.53 50.37 -10.52
CA ILE A 210 -33.78 49.16 -11.29
C ILE A 210 -34.67 48.25 -10.45
N ASP A 211 -35.90 48.03 -10.90
CA ASP A 211 -36.88 47.21 -10.17
C ASP A 211 -36.66 45.71 -10.37
N VAL A 212 -36.17 45.32 -11.55
CA VAL A 212 -35.94 43.92 -11.94
C VAL A 212 -34.46 43.74 -12.29
N PRO A 213 -33.65 43.10 -11.42
CA PRO A 213 -32.21 42.92 -11.66
C PRO A 213 -31.88 42.28 -13.01
N GLU A 214 -32.72 41.35 -13.46
CA GLU A 214 -32.55 40.64 -14.73
C GLU A 214 -32.57 41.56 -15.96
N GLU A 215 -33.19 42.75 -15.87
CA GLU A 215 -33.24 43.71 -16.97
C GLU A 215 -31.87 44.30 -17.30
N ILE A 216 -30.97 44.37 -16.32
CA ILE A 216 -29.64 44.95 -16.50
C ILE A 216 -28.54 43.92 -16.69
N LEU A 217 -28.80 42.65 -16.35
CA LEU A 217 -27.87 41.56 -16.62
C LEU A 217 -27.63 41.42 -18.13
N MET A 218 -26.41 41.02 -18.51
CA MET A 218 -25.95 40.88 -19.89
C MET A 218 -25.94 42.16 -20.73
N THR A 219 -26.35 43.30 -20.19
CA THR A 219 -26.21 44.60 -20.84
C THR A 219 -24.77 45.13 -20.71
N SER A 220 -24.37 46.04 -21.59
CA SER A 220 -23.03 46.64 -21.51
C SER A 220 -22.97 47.64 -20.37
N PHE A 221 -21.99 47.49 -19.48
CA PHE A 221 -21.75 48.43 -18.38
C PHE A 221 -21.51 49.87 -18.86
N LEU A 222 -20.98 50.04 -20.07
CA LEU A 222 -20.75 51.36 -20.66
C LEU A 222 -22.04 52.16 -20.84
N SER A 223 -23.20 51.50 -20.95
CA SER A 223 -24.51 52.19 -21.06
C SER A 223 -24.86 53.01 -19.81
N LEU A 224 -24.31 52.64 -18.65
CA LEU A 224 -24.49 53.34 -17.38
C LEU A 224 -23.44 54.42 -17.13
N VAL A 225 -22.38 54.43 -17.93
CA VAL A 225 -21.30 55.42 -17.84
C VAL A 225 -21.65 56.61 -18.74
N HIS A 226 -21.57 57.82 -18.19
CA HIS A 226 -21.79 59.05 -18.95
C HIS A 226 -20.86 59.13 -20.18
N GLN A 227 -21.42 59.49 -21.35
CA GLN A 227 -20.78 59.35 -22.67
C GLN A 227 -19.30 59.77 -22.79
N PRO A 228 -18.89 60.96 -22.27
CA PRO A 228 -17.50 61.42 -22.29
C PRO A 228 -16.49 60.49 -21.61
N PHE A 229 -16.94 59.65 -20.67
CA PHE A 229 -16.07 58.75 -19.91
C PHE A 229 -16.08 57.30 -20.41
N GLN A 230 -16.99 56.93 -21.32
CA GLN A 230 -17.12 55.54 -21.81
C GLN A 230 -15.82 55.03 -22.45
N GLY A 231 -15.10 55.88 -23.21
CA GLY A 231 -13.84 55.50 -23.84
C GLY A 231 -12.73 55.15 -22.84
N ILE A 232 -12.58 55.96 -21.79
CA ILE A 232 -11.58 55.74 -20.73
C ILE A 232 -11.93 54.50 -19.91
N THR A 233 -13.21 54.32 -19.59
CA THR A 233 -13.68 53.16 -18.81
C THR A 233 -13.50 51.86 -19.61
N LYS A 234 -13.84 51.88 -20.91
CA LYS A 234 -13.64 50.72 -21.80
C LYS A 234 -12.19 50.25 -21.79
N GLU A 235 -11.24 51.17 -21.95
CA GLU A 235 -9.80 50.84 -21.94
C GLU A 235 -9.32 50.21 -20.62
N LYS A 236 -9.96 50.55 -19.50
CA LYS A 236 -9.65 49.98 -18.18
C LYS A 236 -10.26 48.61 -17.93
N ILE A 237 -11.42 48.30 -18.53
CA ILE A 237 -12.12 47.03 -18.33
C ILE A 237 -11.56 45.93 -19.26
N THR A 238 -10.95 46.30 -20.39
CA THR A 238 -10.39 45.35 -21.38
C THR A 238 -8.91 45.00 -21.14
N LYS A 239 -8.25 45.60 -20.14
CA LYS A 239 -6.87 45.28 -19.74
C LYS A 239 -6.83 44.25 -18.61
#